data_AF-A0AAP2GTN9-F1
#
_entry.id   AF-A0AAP2GTN9-F1
#
_cell.length_a   1.000
_cell.length_b   1.000
_cell.length_c   1.000
_cell.angle_alpha   90.00
_cell.angle_beta   90.00
_cell.angle_gamma   90.00
#
_symmetry.space_group_name_H-M   'P 1'
#
loop_
_entity.id
_entity.type
_entity.pdbx_description
1 polymer ?
#
loop_
_entity_poly.entity_id
_entity_poly.type
_entity_poly.pdbx_seq_one_letter_code
_entity_poly.pdbx_strand_id
1 'polypeptide(L)'
;ELCIRDSIYTNLADLNARFKTNTATVDIMPSILRFLTIPLPATTEQELDGVPFTGKVSMHDLKAVRNGKNIELTWGILDGAGKAEILVSTTNNVRDGKGDDTYTRVAEVPVSAGKYTFAQPETTFCKIIIKAPNNTISTWVVDNKYVKHVRPFGRQY
;
A
#
# COMPACT_ATOMS: atom_id res chain seq x y z
N GLU A 1 -13.09 -6.77 26.84
CA GLU A 1 -13.05 -5.55 26.03
C GLU A 1 -13.59 -5.85 24.63
N LEU A 2 -14.75 -5.32 24.26
CA LEU A 2 -15.16 -5.28 22.85
C LEU A 2 -14.48 -4.06 22.23
N CYS A 3 -13.33 -4.27 21.60
CA CYS A 3 -12.77 -3.28 20.69
C CYS A 3 -13.71 -3.23 19.48
N ILE A 4 -14.54 -2.18 19.39
CA ILE A 4 -15.27 -1.87 18.17
C ILE A 4 -14.20 -1.49 17.14
N ARG A 5 -13.73 -2.48 16.39
CA ARG A 5 -12.96 -2.25 15.17
C ARG A 5 -13.98 -1.82 14.12
N ASP A 6 -13.66 -0.76 13.39
CA ASP A 6 -14.48 -0.12 12.35
C ASP A 6 -15.49 -1.07 11.69
N SER A 7 -16.78 -0.77 11.83
CA SER A 7 -17.85 -1.61 11.30
C SER A 7 -18.33 -1.08 9.95
N ILE A 8 -17.95 -1.73 8.86
CA ILE A 8 -18.44 -1.43 7.51
C ILE A 8 -19.64 -2.34 7.21
N TYR A 9 -20.79 -1.73 6.86
CA TYR A 9 -22.00 -2.44 6.46
C TYR A 9 -22.31 -2.20 4.99
N THR A 10 -22.69 -3.27 4.28
CA THR A 10 -23.08 -3.19 2.87
C THR A 10 -24.05 -4.32 2.53
N ASN A 11 -24.96 -4.08 1.58
CA ASN A 11 -25.90 -5.08 1.05
C ASN A 11 -25.41 -5.72 -0.26
N LEU A 12 -24.16 -5.45 -0.67
CA LEU A 12 -23.57 -6.03 -1.86
C LEU A 12 -23.40 -7.54 -1.69
N ALA A 13 -23.83 -8.30 -2.70
CA ALA A 13 -23.72 -9.76 -2.70
C ALA A 13 -22.31 -10.26 -3.07
N ASP A 14 -21.57 -9.49 -3.89
CA ASP A 14 -20.26 -9.88 -4.42
C ASP A 14 -19.09 -9.27 -3.63
N LEU A 15 -18.92 -9.78 -2.40
CA LEU A 15 -17.82 -9.40 -1.52
C LEU A 15 -16.65 -10.37 -1.67
N ASN A 16 -15.45 -9.84 -1.84
CA ASN A 16 -14.24 -10.63 -1.99
C ASN A 16 -13.64 -11.02 -0.62
N ALA A 17 -12.54 -11.76 -0.65
CA ALA A 17 -11.87 -12.23 0.57
C ALA A 17 -11.35 -11.09 1.48
N ARG A 18 -11.11 -9.88 0.97
CA ARG A 18 -10.71 -8.71 1.76
C ARG A 18 -11.78 -8.31 2.78
N PHE A 19 -13.05 -8.49 2.45
CA PHE A 19 -14.15 -8.19 3.37
C PHE A 19 -14.12 -9.08 4.64
N LYS A 20 -13.54 -10.28 4.53
CA LYS A 20 -13.53 -11.29 5.59
C LYS A 20 -12.25 -11.28 6.45
N THR A 21 -11.20 -10.60 6.04
CA THR A 21 -9.92 -10.59 6.77
C THR A 21 -9.90 -9.51 7.85
N ASN A 22 -9.82 -8.25 7.45
CA ASN A 22 -9.90 -7.08 8.33
C ASN A 22 -10.03 -5.83 7.44
N THR A 23 -11.26 -5.46 7.08
CA THR A 23 -11.50 -4.27 6.25
C THR A 23 -11.26 -3.01 7.06
N ALA A 24 -10.62 -2.02 6.45
CA ALA A 24 -10.36 -0.72 7.07
C ALA A 24 -11.24 0.36 6.45
N THR A 25 -11.47 1.46 7.16
CA THR A 25 -12.23 2.61 6.64
C THR A 25 -11.65 3.13 5.31
N VAL A 26 -10.34 3.03 5.12
CA VAL A 26 -9.65 3.41 3.86
C VAL A 26 -10.06 2.55 2.65
N ASP A 27 -10.61 1.35 2.87
CA ASP A 27 -11.07 0.43 1.82
C ASP A 27 -12.42 0.86 1.21
N ILE A 28 -13.15 1.80 1.84
CA ILE A 28 -14.48 2.24 1.39
C ILE A 28 -14.37 2.97 0.04
N MET A 29 -13.48 3.95 -0.07
CA MET A 29 -13.29 4.73 -1.30
C MET A 29 -12.95 3.86 -2.51
N PRO A 30 -11.91 3.00 -2.49
CA PRO A 30 -11.61 2.14 -3.64
C PRO A 30 -12.76 1.18 -3.97
N SER A 31 -13.53 0.75 -2.98
CA SER A 31 -14.71 -0.10 -3.20
C SER A 31 -15.85 0.65 -3.90
N ILE A 32 -16.12 1.91 -3.52
CA ILE A 32 -17.10 2.76 -4.22
C ILE A 32 -16.66 3.03 -5.65
N LEU A 33 -15.39 3.38 -5.87
CA LEU A 33 -14.86 3.67 -7.20
C LEU A 33 -15.01 2.45 -8.13
N ARG A 34 -14.71 1.26 -7.62
CA ARG A 34 -14.90 0.01 -8.36
C ARG A 34 -16.37 -0.28 -8.64
N PHE A 35 -17.25 -0.09 -7.65
CA PHE A 35 -18.69 -0.28 -7.82
C PHE A 35 -19.27 0.65 -8.89
N LEU A 36 -18.84 1.91 -8.92
CA LEU A 36 -19.26 2.89 -9.91
C LEU A 36 -18.52 2.79 -11.25
N THR A 37 -17.55 1.87 -11.37
CA THR A 37 -16.71 1.72 -12.57
C THR A 37 -16.00 3.03 -12.96
N ILE A 38 -15.56 3.79 -11.95
CA ILE A 38 -14.82 5.04 -12.17
C ILE A 38 -13.33 4.70 -12.28
N PRO A 39 -12.69 4.93 -13.45
CA PRO A 39 -11.26 4.68 -13.59
C PRO A 39 -10.46 5.74 -12.82
N LEU A 40 -9.37 5.30 -12.19
CA LEU A 40 -8.41 6.21 -11.57
C LEU A 40 -7.17 6.39 -12.45
N PRO A 41 -6.63 7.62 -12.55
CA PRO A 41 -5.28 7.81 -13.05
C PRO A 41 -4.28 7.01 -12.20
N ALA A 42 -3.24 6.47 -12.84
CA ALA A 42 -2.24 5.64 -12.15
C ALA A 42 -1.55 6.37 -10.98
N THR A 43 -1.36 7.68 -11.09
CA THR A 43 -0.77 8.50 -10.02
C THR A 43 -1.66 8.56 -8.78
N THR A 44 -2.99 8.57 -8.95
CA THR A 44 -3.93 8.53 -7.82
C THR A 44 -4.02 7.14 -7.21
N GLU A 45 -4.04 6.09 -8.03
CA GLU A 45 -4.06 4.70 -7.54
C GLU A 45 -2.86 4.38 -6.62
N GLN A 46 -1.71 4.96 -6.94
CA GLN A 46 -0.45 4.79 -6.19
C GLN A 46 -0.48 5.42 -4.79
N GLU A 47 -1.33 6.41 -4.56
CA GLU A 47 -1.48 7.08 -3.26
C GLU A 47 -2.63 6.50 -2.42
N LEU A 48 -3.29 5.44 -2.92
CA LEU A 48 -4.35 4.77 -2.17
C LEU A 48 -3.79 3.81 -1.13
N ASP A 49 -4.12 4.07 0.13
CA ASP A 49 -3.81 3.16 1.23
C ASP A 49 -4.75 1.93 1.27
N GLY A 50 -5.98 2.08 0.76
CA GLY A 50 -7.04 1.08 0.86
C GLY A 50 -7.08 0.09 -0.30
N VAL A 51 -7.65 -1.08 -0.06
CA VAL A 51 -7.87 -2.13 -1.04
C VAL A 51 -9.37 -2.40 -1.19
N PRO A 52 -9.93 -2.47 -2.40
CA PRO A 52 -11.35 -2.67 -2.60
C PRO A 52 -11.81 -4.05 -2.09
N PHE A 53 -12.94 -4.12 -1.42
CA PHE A 53 -13.53 -5.37 -0.92
C PHE A 53 -14.56 -5.99 -1.89
N THR A 54 -14.64 -5.48 -3.12
CA THR A 54 -15.43 -6.03 -4.24
C THR A 54 -14.54 -6.44 -5.41
N GLY A 55 -14.97 -7.42 -6.21
CA GLY A 55 -14.20 -7.92 -7.37
C GLY A 55 -12.88 -8.60 -7.00
N LYS A 56 -12.07 -8.94 -8.00
CA LYS A 56 -10.78 -9.63 -7.78
C LYS A 56 -9.74 -8.71 -7.14
N VAL A 57 -8.96 -9.26 -6.21
CA VAL A 57 -7.85 -8.58 -5.52
C VAL A 57 -6.76 -9.62 -5.31
N SER A 58 -5.51 -9.23 -5.59
CA SER A 58 -4.35 -10.11 -5.45
C SER A 58 -3.75 -10.04 -4.06
N MET A 59 -3.56 -8.82 -3.54
CA MET A 59 -2.78 -8.59 -2.32
C MET A 59 -3.41 -7.51 -1.44
N HIS A 60 -3.08 -7.52 -0.15
CA HIS A 60 -3.52 -6.50 0.82
C HIS A 60 -2.48 -6.26 1.92
N ASP A 61 -2.69 -5.20 2.71
CA ASP A 61 -1.90 -4.88 3.92
C ASP A 61 -0.38 -4.94 3.70
N LEU A 62 0.12 -4.19 2.71
CA LEU A 62 1.56 -4.05 2.52
C LEU A 62 2.21 -3.41 3.74
N LYS A 63 3.24 -4.08 4.27
CA LYS A 63 4.09 -3.56 5.32
C LYS A 63 5.53 -3.57 4.86
N ALA A 64 6.26 -2.54 5.28
CA ALA A 64 7.68 -2.41 5.02
C ALA A 64 8.42 -2.04 6.31
N VAL A 65 9.48 -2.77 6.62
CA VAL A 65 10.28 -2.60 7.84
C VAL A 65 11.75 -2.45 7.46
N ARG A 66 12.45 -1.49 8.08
CA ARG A 66 13.91 -1.38 7.96
C ARG A 66 14.56 -2.41 8.90
N ASN A 67 15.36 -3.30 8.34
CA ASN A 67 16.15 -4.29 9.08
C ASN A 67 17.63 -4.16 8.68
N GLY A 68 18.40 -3.42 9.47
CA GLY A 68 19.82 -3.17 9.23
C GLY A 68 20.06 -2.44 7.90
N LYS A 69 20.67 -3.13 6.93
CA LYS A 69 20.97 -2.59 5.59
C LYS A 69 19.87 -2.89 4.56
N ASN A 70 18.77 -3.50 4.98
CA ASN A 70 17.72 -3.98 4.08
C ASN A 70 16.34 -3.40 4.46
N ILE A 71 15.45 -3.34 3.48
CA ILE A 71 14.01 -3.18 3.69
C ILE A 71 13.35 -4.54 3.45
N GLU A 72 12.58 -4.98 4.44
CA GLU A 72 11.76 -6.19 4.35
C GLU A 72 10.31 -5.79 4.07
N LEU A 73 9.79 -6.31 2.97
CA LEU A 73 8.39 -6.17 2.55
C LEU A 73 7.63 -7.44 2.88
N THR A 74 6.42 -7.27 3.39
CA THR A 74 5.45 -8.36 3.59
C THR A 74 4.06 -7.89 3.19
N TRP A 75 3.28 -8.75 2.54
CA TRP A 75 1.90 -8.47 2.17
C TRP A 75 1.03 -9.71 2.37
N GLY A 76 -0.27 -9.49 2.58
CA GLY A 76 -1.27 -10.54 2.58
C GLY A 76 -1.63 -10.95 1.15
N ILE A 77 -1.96 -12.24 0.97
CA ILE A 77 -2.28 -12.83 -0.34
C ILE A 77 -3.76 -13.21 -0.34
N LEU A 78 -4.51 -12.71 -1.33
CA LEU A 78 -5.89 -13.13 -1.61
C LEU A 78 -5.97 -13.96 -2.89
N ASP A 79 -5.21 -13.58 -3.92
CA ASP A 79 -5.03 -14.34 -5.15
C ASP A 79 -3.54 -14.34 -5.51
N GLY A 80 -2.90 -15.51 -5.35
CA GLY A 80 -1.48 -15.73 -5.55
C GLY A 80 -1.04 -15.84 -7.01
N ALA A 81 -1.96 -15.72 -7.97
CA ALA A 81 -1.65 -15.83 -9.39
C ALA A 81 -0.84 -14.64 -9.92
N GLY A 82 0.06 -14.92 -10.84
CA GLY A 82 0.85 -13.91 -11.54
C GLY A 82 2.04 -13.38 -10.74
N LYS A 83 2.51 -12.21 -11.15
CA LYS A 83 3.72 -11.57 -10.62
C LYS A 83 3.42 -10.19 -10.06
N ALA A 84 4.15 -9.84 -9.02
CA ALA A 84 4.16 -8.57 -8.32
C ALA A 84 5.43 -7.79 -8.74
N GLU A 85 5.24 -6.65 -9.38
CA GLU A 85 6.32 -5.71 -9.71
C GLU A 85 6.55 -4.76 -8.53
N ILE A 86 7.78 -4.68 -8.04
CA ILE A 86 8.16 -3.86 -6.89
C ILE A 86 8.89 -2.61 -7.40
N LEU A 87 8.29 -1.46 -7.11
CA LEU A 87 8.71 -0.14 -7.53
C LEU A 87 9.05 0.69 -6.30
N VAL A 88 10.15 1.42 -6.36
CA VAL A 88 10.62 2.27 -5.25
C VAL A 88 10.87 3.68 -5.75
N SER A 89 10.45 4.66 -4.97
CA SER A 89 10.80 6.07 -5.17
C SER A 89 11.41 6.66 -3.90
N THR A 90 12.47 7.45 -4.08
CA THR A 90 13.13 8.18 -3.00
C THR A 90 12.66 9.64 -2.89
N THR A 91 11.79 10.07 -3.80
CA THR A 91 11.21 11.43 -3.83
C THR A 91 9.79 11.44 -3.26
N ASN A 92 9.35 12.62 -2.85
CA ASN A 92 7.95 12.88 -2.48
C ASN A 92 7.45 14.15 -3.18
N ASN A 93 7.60 14.17 -4.51
CA ASN A 93 7.29 15.30 -5.37
C ASN A 93 5.79 15.63 -5.35
N VAL A 94 4.93 14.61 -5.19
CA VAL A 94 3.48 14.76 -5.10
C VAL A 94 3.11 15.63 -3.88
N ARG A 95 3.69 15.33 -2.71
CA ARG A 95 3.47 16.15 -1.50
C ARG A 95 4.05 17.54 -1.64
N ASP A 96 5.22 17.66 -2.26
CA ASP A 96 5.93 18.94 -2.38
C ASP A 96 5.35 19.82 -3.52
N GLY A 97 4.31 19.36 -4.24
CA GLY A 97 3.68 20.09 -5.34
C GLY A 97 4.57 20.25 -6.59
N LYS A 98 5.63 19.43 -6.69
CA LYS A 98 6.67 19.52 -7.74
C LYS A 98 6.42 18.62 -8.95
N GLY A 99 5.32 17.85 -8.94
CA GLY A 99 4.96 16.92 -10.00
C GLY A 99 5.00 15.46 -9.53
N ASP A 100 5.14 14.54 -10.48
CA ASP A 100 5.06 13.10 -10.21
C ASP A 100 6.35 12.54 -9.58
N ASP A 101 6.20 11.47 -8.80
CA ASP A 101 7.32 10.72 -8.26
C ASP A 101 7.92 9.78 -9.31
N THR A 102 9.25 9.75 -9.40
CA THR A 102 9.94 8.81 -10.29
C THR A 102 10.12 7.48 -9.57
N TYR A 103 9.54 6.42 -10.10
CA TYR A 103 9.64 5.07 -9.56
C TYR A 103 10.66 4.25 -10.34
N THR A 104 11.53 3.53 -9.62
CA THR A 104 12.48 2.59 -10.19
C THR A 104 12.07 1.17 -9.83
N ARG A 105 12.05 0.27 -10.82
CA ARG A 105 11.78 -1.16 -10.61
C ARG A 105 12.96 -1.81 -9.92
N VAL A 106 12.71 -2.39 -8.74
CA VAL A 106 13.71 -3.09 -7.94
C VAL A 106 13.65 -4.60 -8.21
N ALA A 107 12.44 -5.15 -8.37
CA ALA A 107 12.26 -6.57 -8.57
C ALA A 107 10.91 -6.92 -9.19
N GLU A 108 10.79 -8.17 -9.61
CA GLU A 108 9.52 -8.81 -9.95
C GLU A 108 9.52 -10.20 -9.33
N VAL A 109 8.51 -10.48 -8.51
CA VAL A 109 8.39 -11.72 -7.73
C VAL A 109 7.00 -12.33 -7.88
N PRO A 110 6.80 -13.63 -7.67
CA PRO A 110 5.45 -14.20 -7.63
C PRO A 110 4.61 -13.54 -6.54
N VAL A 111 3.33 -13.26 -6.82
CA VAL A 111 2.40 -12.72 -5.79
C VAL A 111 2.34 -13.63 -4.56
N SER A 112 2.36 -14.94 -4.81
CA SER A 112 2.36 -16.00 -3.80
C SER A 112 3.58 -15.98 -2.86
N ALA A 113 4.64 -15.23 -3.16
CA ALA A 113 5.80 -15.12 -2.28
C ALA A 113 5.46 -14.47 -0.93
N GLY A 114 4.52 -13.52 -0.92
CA GLY A 114 4.06 -12.82 0.30
C GLY A 114 5.09 -11.92 0.99
N LYS A 115 6.35 -11.95 0.53
CA LYS A 115 7.46 -11.19 1.09
C LYS A 115 8.56 -10.97 0.06
N TYR A 116 9.31 -9.90 0.26
CA TYR A 116 10.53 -9.62 -0.50
C TYR A 116 11.48 -8.72 0.30
N THR A 117 12.78 -8.89 0.10
CA THR A 117 13.80 -8.09 0.81
C THR A 117 14.76 -7.50 -0.20
N PHE A 118 15.08 -6.21 -0.06
CA PHE A 118 16.04 -5.52 -0.91
C PHE A 118 16.91 -4.57 -0.10
N ALA A 119 18.05 -4.17 -0.66
CA ALA A 119 18.98 -3.24 -0.02
C ALA A 119 18.31 -1.88 0.19
N GLN A 120 18.41 -1.35 1.40
CA GLN A 120 17.83 -0.07 1.75
C GLN A 120 18.57 1.06 1.00
N PRO A 121 17.86 1.97 0.31
CA PRO A 121 18.48 3.15 -0.28
C PRO A 121 19.02 4.09 0.80
N GLU A 122 20.07 4.85 0.50
CA GLU A 122 20.68 5.83 1.42
C GLU A 122 19.81 7.10 1.55
N THR A 123 18.52 6.94 1.87
CA THR A 123 17.54 8.03 1.97
C THR A 123 16.74 7.95 3.26
N THR A 124 16.33 9.12 3.75
CA THR A 124 15.51 9.26 4.96
C THR A 124 14.03 8.93 4.71
N PHE A 125 13.62 8.87 3.45
CA PHE A 125 12.26 8.60 2.98
C PHE A 125 12.30 7.69 1.76
N CYS A 126 11.34 6.77 1.69
CA CYS A 126 11.20 5.81 0.61
C CYS A 126 9.71 5.47 0.44
N LYS A 127 9.15 5.73 -0.75
CA LYS A 127 7.85 5.20 -1.19
C LYS A 127 8.07 3.87 -1.89
N ILE A 128 7.17 2.92 -1.62
CA ILE A 128 7.24 1.57 -2.13
C ILE A 128 5.87 1.23 -2.70
N ILE A 129 5.85 0.74 -3.93
CA ILE A 129 4.64 0.35 -4.64
C ILE A 129 4.82 -1.06 -5.14
N ILE A 130 3.80 -1.88 -4.95
CA ILE A 130 3.73 -3.22 -5.52
C ILE A 130 2.52 -3.30 -6.44
N LYS A 131 2.78 -3.53 -7.73
CA LYS A 131 1.74 -3.75 -8.74
C LYS A 131 1.53 -5.24 -8.95
N ALA A 132 0.32 -5.73 -8.72
CA ALA A 132 -0.10 -7.09 -9.01
C ALA A 132 -1.24 -7.11 -10.04
N PRO A 133 -1.63 -8.28 -10.58
CA PRO A 133 -2.60 -8.35 -11.67
C PRO A 133 -3.96 -7.70 -11.37
N ASN A 134 -4.43 -7.75 -10.12
CA ASN A 134 -5.78 -7.30 -9.76
C ASN A 134 -5.84 -6.02 -8.91
N ASN A 135 -4.70 -5.53 -8.42
CA ASN A 135 -4.60 -4.28 -7.66
C ASN A 135 -3.15 -3.83 -7.46
N THR A 136 -2.99 -2.53 -7.21
CA THR A 136 -1.76 -1.92 -6.69
C THR A 136 -1.89 -1.68 -5.20
N ILE A 137 -0.80 -1.86 -4.44
CA ILE A 137 -0.70 -1.47 -3.02
C ILE A 137 0.58 -0.66 -2.81
N SER A 138 0.51 0.35 -1.97
CA SER A 138 1.65 1.20 -1.64
C SER A 138 1.90 1.27 -0.14
N THR A 139 3.13 1.61 0.22
CA THR A 139 3.51 1.94 1.58
C THR A 139 4.72 2.86 1.55
N TRP A 140 5.07 3.42 2.69
CA TRP A 140 6.18 4.34 2.83
C TRP A 140 6.98 4.02 4.08
N VAL A 141 8.29 4.18 3.97
CA VAL A 141 9.23 3.92 5.04
C VAL A 141 10.04 5.19 5.29
N VAL A 142 9.97 5.66 6.52
CA VAL A 142 10.66 6.87 6.96
C VAL A 142 11.63 6.56 8.08
N ASP A 143 12.74 7.29 8.12
CA ASP A 143 13.63 7.32 9.29
C ASP A 143 13.10 8.30 10.35
N ASN A 144 13.47 8.08 11.61
CA ASN A 144 13.18 8.99 12.73
C ASN A 144 13.63 10.43 12.45
N LYS A 145 14.70 10.63 11.68
CA LYS A 145 15.15 11.96 11.24
C LYS A 145 14.11 12.67 10.36
N TYR A 146 13.46 11.93 9.46
CA TYR A 146 12.41 12.47 8.59
C TYR A 146 11.17 12.87 9.39
N VAL A 147 10.75 12.04 10.35
CA VAL A 147 9.60 12.32 11.21
C VAL A 147 9.79 13.62 11.98
N LYS A 148 10.99 13.84 12.57
CA LYS A 148 11.32 15.08 13.29
C LYS A 148 11.33 16.32 12.40
N HIS A 149 11.73 16.18 11.14
CA HIS A 149 11.78 17.30 10.19
C HIS A 149 10.38 17.68 9.68
N VAL A 150 9.55 16.70 9.36
CA VAL A 150 8.20 16.93 8.79
C VAL A 150 7.17 17.24 9.87
N ARG A 151 7.36 16.75 11.11
CA ARG A 151 6.55 17.11 12.28
C ARG A 151 7.46 17.68 13.37
N PRO A 152 7.84 18.96 13.30
CA PRO A 152 8.67 19.60 14.34
C PRO A 152 7.98 19.60 15.72
N PHE A 153 6.65 19.49 15.75
CA PHE A 153 5.85 19.36 16.97
C PHE A 153 5.03 18.06 16.95
N GLY A 154 5.61 16.97 17.44
CA GLY A 154 4.91 15.71 17.69
C GLY A 154 5.03 15.31 19.15
N ARG A 155 3.90 15.27 19.88
CA ARG A 155 3.77 14.77 21.26
C ARG A 155 4.49 13.43 21.43
N GLN A 156 5.25 13.32 22.52
CA GLN A 156 5.66 12.04 23.07
C GLN A 156 4.42 11.38 23.68
N TYR A 157 4.09 10.17 23.22
CA TYR A 157 3.30 9.21 23.97
C TYR A 157 4.23 8.04 24.32
#